data_AF-A0A1F9M833-F1
#
_entry.id   AF-A0A1F9M833-F1
#
_cell.length_a   1.000
_cell.length_b   1.000
_cell.length_c   1.000
_cell.angle_alpha   90.00
_cell.angle_beta   90.00
_cell.angle_gamma   90.00
#
_symmetry.space_group_name_H-M   'P 1'
#
loop_
_entity.id
_entity.type
_entity.pdbx_description
1 polymer ?
#
loop_
_entity_poly.entity_id
_entity_poly.type
_entity_poly.pdbx_seq_one_letter_code
_entity_poly.pdbx_strand_id
1 'polypeptide(L)'
;MEQAHAGLIARPAHPEQMRQACGGCHARQVAEAAASPHFTARNEVNAVRAVFGAKASLASLAEIPTHAQIASPLDLVDDLLRRRCLRCHVYSSGDGYSETVRGTGCAACHLAYANGKMSSHAFSRSPADSQCLHCHYGNFVGADYYGRFEHDFNLEYRTPYRAEAQQSRPYGVEFHQLAPDIHQQKGLACIDCHSGAELMGRHGGDREKEKKVTCLTCHGWRKGQPLPLSNLQTEADRLVLTTRLTGKKLVVPRPVHPAHRQYEKKAHCTVCHSQWSFNDQGAHLLRTEQPDDAAWARLAVQGSSEVEAQLNTPAPDGPSQRDKITGAPGRGLWLKGYELRRWERPLIGPGPDGRLHIFRPILDLHLSMLGPDKKVIFDNVGVEPARQRYLPYTPHTVGKAGAFFRERLQPNLPPETKP
;
A
#
# COMPACT_ATOMS: atom_id res chain seq x y z
N MET A 1 30.40 17.13 21.08
CA MET A 1 29.36 16.56 20.18
C MET A 1 28.40 17.63 19.67
N GLU A 2 27.91 18.57 20.50
CA GLU A 2 27.00 19.64 20.04
C GLU A 2 27.55 20.55 18.94
N GLN A 3 28.83 20.94 18.98
CA GLN A 3 29.44 21.76 17.92
C GLN A 3 29.55 21.04 16.57
N ALA A 4 29.63 19.70 16.55
CA ALA A 4 29.75 18.91 15.31
C ALA A 4 28.41 18.79 14.56
N HIS A 5 27.28 19.06 15.23
CA HIS A 5 25.95 19.06 14.63
C HIS A 5 25.40 20.47 14.40
N ALA A 6 26.16 21.52 14.74
CA ALA A 6 25.77 22.90 14.51
C ALA A 6 25.58 23.15 13.01
N GLY A 7 24.36 23.52 12.60
CA GLY A 7 24.01 23.77 11.20
C GLY A 7 23.58 22.54 10.40
N LEU A 8 23.56 21.34 11.00
CA LEU A 8 23.02 20.16 10.33
C LEU A 8 21.49 20.17 10.32
N ILE A 9 20.91 20.00 9.13
CA ILE A 9 19.46 19.78 8.96
C ILE A 9 19.19 18.30 9.22
N ALA A 10 18.54 17.97 10.32
CA ALA A 10 18.10 16.61 10.61
C ALA A 10 17.09 16.15 9.54
N ARG A 11 17.29 14.95 8.99
CA ARG A 11 16.43 14.34 7.94
C ARG A 11 16.23 15.31 6.75
N PRO A 12 17.30 15.68 6.02
CA PRO A 12 17.23 16.71 4.98
C PRO A 12 16.26 16.37 3.83
N ALA A 13 16.01 15.08 3.60
CA ALA A 13 15.06 14.61 2.59
C ALA A 13 13.60 14.57 3.08
N HIS A 14 13.32 14.83 4.37
CA HIS A 14 11.96 14.86 4.91
C HIS A 14 11.10 15.88 4.15
N PRO A 15 9.80 15.62 3.90
CA PRO A 15 8.94 16.53 3.15
C PRO A 15 8.92 17.98 3.65
N GLU A 16 9.07 18.19 4.96
CA GLU A 16 9.16 19.54 5.55
C GLU A 16 10.50 20.24 5.29
N GLN A 17 11.57 19.48 5.03
CA GLN A 17 12.95 19.98 4.91
C GLN A 17 13.48 19.96 3.47
N MET A 18 12.89 19.13 2.59
CA MET A 18 13.41 18.90 1.23
C MET A 18 13.48 20.16 0.36
N ARG A 19 12.63 21.17 0.62
CA ARG A 19 12.71 22.46 -0.07
C ARG A 19 13.99 23.20 0.30
N GLN A 20 14.32 23.27 1.58
CA GLN A 20 15.53 23.92 2.05
C GLN A 20 16.78 23.13 1.64
N ALA A 21 16.75 21.81 1.80
CA ALA A 21 17.92 20.96 1.57
C ALA A 21 18.19 20.69 0.08
N CYS A 22 17.16 20.52 -0.75
CA CYS A 22 17.30 20.09 -2.14
C CYS A 22 16.82 21.13 -3.16
N GLY A 23 16.02 22.12 -2.74
CA GLY A 23 15.35 23.06 -3.64
C GLY A 23 16.30 23.97 -4.42
N GLY A 24 17.50 24.26 -3.91
CA GLY A 24 18.50 25.06 -4.63
C GLY A 24 18.95 24.42 -5.96
N CYS A 25 19.06 23.09 -6.01
CA CYS A 25 19.49 22.36 -7.21
C CYS A 25 18.34 21.63 -7.92
N HIS A 26 17.27 21.31 -7.18
CA HIS A 26 16.17 20.45 -7.64
C HIS A 26 14.79 21.09 -7.40
N ALA A 27 14.68 22.41 -7.55
CA ALA A 27 13.46 23.18 -7.27
C ALA A 27 12.20 22.56 -7.90
N ARG A 28 12.33 22.14 -9.16
CA ARG A 28 11.25 21.54 -9.93
C ARG A 28 10.84 20.17 -9.40
N GLN A 29 11.80 19.27 -9.19
CA GLN A 29 11.56 17.93 -8.65
C GLN A 29 10.89 18.01 -7.28
N VAL A 30 11.34 18.92 -6.42
CA VAL A 30 10.76 19.14 -5.09
C VAL A 30 9.30 19.61 -5.19
N ALA A 31 8.99 20.56 -6.07
CA ALA A 31 7.63 21.06 -6.25
C ALA A 31 6.68 19.99 -6.79
N GLU A 32 7.15 19.18 -7.75
CA GLU A 32 6.38 18.07 -8.35
C GLU A 32 6.15 16.94 -7.34
N ALA A 33 7.18 16.55 -6.60
CA ALA A 33 7.10 15.54 -5.55
C ALA A 33 6.09 15.96 -4.48
N ALA A 34 6.16 17.21 -4.01
CA ALA A 34 5.23 17.74 -3.00
C ALA A 34 3.76 17.69 -3.43
N ALA A 35 3.46 17.77 -4.73
CA ALA A 35 2.10 17.68 -5.27
C ALA A 35 1.67 16.26 -5.64
N SER A 36 2.59 15.28 -5.59
CA SER A 36 2.34 13.91 -6.01
C SER A 36 1.46 13.13 -5.02
N PRO A 37 0.78 12.06 -5.48
CA PRO A 37 0.02 11.19 -4.59
C PRO A 37 0.85 10.53 -3.48
N HIS A 38 2.13 10.19 -3.73
CA HIS A 38 3.00 9.57 -2.72
C HIS A 38 3.42 10.51 -1.59
N PHE A 39 3.30 11.83 -1.76
CA PHE A 39 3.60 12.82 -0.72
C PHE A 39 2.35 13.39 -0.07
N THR A 40 1.24 13.43 -0.81
CA THR A 40 -0.03 13.99 -0.30
C THR A 40 -0.94 12.93 0.29
N ALA A 41 -0.87 11.66 -0.16
CA ALA A 41 -1.80 10.57 0.14
C ALA A 41 -3.30 10.98 0.05
N ARG A 42 -3.60 12.03 -0.74
CA ARG A 42 -4.90 12.70 -0.69
C ARG A 42 -6.05 11.80 -1.16
N ASN A 43 -5.78 10.85 -2.05
CA ASN A 43 -6.82 9.98 -2.58
C ASN A 43 -7.24 8.96 -1.51
N GLU A 44 -6.27 8.28 -0.89
CA GLU A 44 -6.47 7.26 0.12
C GLU A 44 -7.07 7.87 1.39
N VAL A 45 -6.53 8.99 1.85
CA VAL A 45 -7.03 9.72 3.03
C VAL A 45 -8.48 10.15 2.82
N ASN A 46 -8.79 10.79 1.69
CA ASN A 46 -10.16 11.26 1.45
C ASN A 46 -11.14 10.11 1.16
N ALA A 47 -10.69 9.00 0.56
CA ALA A 47 -11.54 7.83 0.37
C ALA A 47 -12.02 7.26 1.71
N VAL A 48 -11.12 7.14 2.70
CA VAL A 48 -11.48 6.69 4.04
C VAL A 48 -12.34 7.74 4.76
N ARG A 49 -11.93 9.02 4.76
CA ARG A 49 -12.68 10.07 5.47
C ARG A 49 -14.11 10.27 4.93
N ALA A 50 -14.30 10.17 3.60
CA ALA A 50 -15.60 10.36 2.96
C ALA A 50 -16.63 9.34 3.43
N VAL A 51 -16.25 8.06 3.57
CA VAL A 51 -17.18 7.01 4.04
C VAL A 51 -17.52 7.11 5.54
N PHE A 52 -16.84 7.97 6.28
CA PHE A 52 -17.14 8.33 7.68
C PHE A 52 -17.64 9.77 7.83
N GLY A 53 -18.19 10.36 6.75
CA GLY A 53 -18.97 11.60 6.82
C GLY A 53 -18.20 12.89 6.57
N ALA A 54 -16.94 12.84 6.11
CA ALA A 54 -16.23 14.05 5.71
C ALA A 54 -16.91 14.73 4.52
N LYS A 55 -17.26 16.02 4.68
CA LYS A 55 -17.88 16.85 3.63
C LYS A 55 -16.88 17.54 2.71
N ALA A 56 -15.65 17.74 3.21
CA ALA A 56 -14.58 18.42 2.50
C ALA A 56 -13.38 17.50 2.32
N SER A 57 -12.80 17.52 1.13
CA SER A 57 -11.55 16.83 0.82
C SER A 57 -10.35 17.64 1.29
N LEU A 58 -9.34 16.96 1.81
CA LEU A 58 -8.05 17.54 2.14
C LEU A 58 -7.13 17.51 0.92
N ALA A 59 -6.29 18.53 0.78
CA ALA A 59 -5.29 18.56 -0.28
C ALA A 59 -4.12 17.60 0.01
N SER A 60 -3.86 17.32 1.28
CA SER A 60 -2.78 16.46 1.76
C SER A 60 -3.11 15.85 3.12
N LEU A 61 -2.52 14.68 3.43
CA LEU A 61 -2.54 14.06 4.75
C LEU A 61 -2.03 14.98 5.88
N ALA A 62 -1.18 15.97 5.55
CA ALA A 62 -0.65 16.91 6.55
C ALA A 62 -1.78 17.76 7.16
N GLU A 63 -2.90 17.92 6.45
CA GLU A 63 -4.07 18.67 6.87
C GLU A 63 -5.07 17.82 7.68
N ILE A 64 -4.80 16.53 7.93
CA ILE A 64 -5.67 15.71 8.77
C ILE A 64 -5.71 16.35 10.17
N PRO A 65 -6.89 16.70 10.71
CA PRO A 65 -6.97 17.34 12.01
C PRO A 65 -6.38 16.48 13.14
N THR A 66 -5.90 17.15 14.18
CA THR A 66 -5.64 16.50 15.48
C THR A 66 -6.74 16.91 16.45
N HIS A 67 -7.13 15.99 17.31
CA HIS A 67 -8.29 16.15 18.17
C HIS A 67 -7.88 15.97 19.63
N ALA A 68 -8.13 16.98 20.48
CA ALA A 68 -7.89 16.86 21.92
C ALA A 68 -8.86 15.86 22.56
N GLN A 69 -10.08 15.78 22.03
CA GLN A 69 -11.10 14.80 22.38
C GLN A 69 -11.75 14.28 21.10
N ILE A 70 -11.93 12.96 21.02
CA ILE A 70 -12.61 12.30 19.90
C ILE A 70 -14.11 12.33 20.21
N ALA A 71 -14.88 13.11 19.45
CA ALA A 71 -16.31 13.32 19.67
C ALA A 71 -17.18 12.77 18.54
N SER A 72 -16.60 12.47 17.38
CA SER A 72 -17.30 11.92 16.22
C SER A 72 -16.57 10.74 15.56
N PRO A 73 -17.25 9.92 14.74
CA PRO A 73 -16.61 8.90 13.91
C PRO A 73 -15.51 9.45 13.00
N LEU A 74 -15.68 10.68 12.49
CA LEU A 74 -14.67 11.31 11.64
C LEU A 74 -13.41 11.67 12.44
N ASP A 75 -13.56 12.14 13.69
CA ASP A 75 -12.42 12.41 14.57
C ASP A 75 -11.65 11.11 14.87
N LEU A 76 -12.39 10.01 15.05
CA LEU A 76 -11.83 8.69 15.29
C LEU A 76 -11.06 8.18 14.07
N VAL A 77 -11.56 8.43 12.85
CA VAL A 77 -10.87 8.15 11.59
C VAL A 77 -9.61 9.00 11.42
N ASP A 78 -9.69 10.30 11.73
CA ASP A 78 -8.52 11.19 11.64
C ASP A 78 -7.40 10.68 12.57
N ASP A 79 -7.72 10.28 13.81
CA ASP A 79 -6.77 9.67 14.74
C ASP A 79 -6.21 8.32 14.25
N LEU A 80 -7.07 7.45 13.71
CA LEU A 80 -6.67 6.17 13.10
C LEU A 80 -5.67 6.37 11.94
N LEU A 81 -5.99 7.30 11.04
CA LEU A 81 -5.16 7.58 9.87
C LEU A 81 -3.77 8.03 10.31
N ARG A 82 -3.70 8.99 11.23
CA ARG A 82 -2.44 9.56 11.73
C ARG A 82 -1.60 8.58 12.51
N ARG A 83 -2.20 7.72 13.35
CA ARG A 83 -1.43 6.87 14.29
C ARG A 83 -1.20 5.43 13.83
N ARG A 84 -2.03 4.89 12.91
CA ARG A 84 -1.93 3.49 12.46
C ARG A 84 -1.78 3.29 10.96
N CYS A 85 -2.52 4.04 10.14
CA CYS A 85 -2.53 3.80 8.68
C CYS A 85 -1.32 4.43 7.98
N LEU A 86 -0.93 5.65 8.35
CA LEU A 86 0.11 6.42 7.66
C LEU A 86 1.56 6.03 8.00
N ARG A 87 1.77 4.87 8.64
CA ARG A 87 3.11 4.34 8.95
C ARG A 87 3.96 4.00 7.72
N CYS A 88 3.32 3.71 6.60
CA CYS A 88 3.98 3.48 5.31
C CYS A 88 4.25 4.79 4.54
N HIS A 89 3.82 5.95 5.05
CA HIS A 89 3.95 7.20 4.33
C HIS A 89 5.37 7.78 4.42
N VAL A 90 5.76 8.61 3.45
CA VAL A 90 7.13 9.16 3.33
C VAL A 90 7.52 10.18 4.41
N TYR A 91 6.59 10.56 5.29
CA TYR A 91 6.88 11.35 6.50
C TYR A 91 7.45 10.48 7.63
N SER A 92 7.16 9.17 7.60
CA SER A 92 7.62 8.21 8.58
C SER A 92 8.83 7.42 8.06
N SER A 93 9.78 7.12 8.94
CA SER A 93 10.88 6.20 8.68
C SER A 93 10.46 4.73 8.69
N GLY A 94 9.15 4.43 8.80
CA GLY A 94 8.62 3.08 8.90
C GLY A 94 8.61 2.52 10.32
N ASP A 95 8.06 1.31 10.46
CA ASP A 95 8.08 0.54 11.71
C ASP A 95 9.47 -0.05 11.97
N GLY A 96 9.70 -0.53 13.19
CA GLY A 96 10.95 -1.13 13.64
C GLY A 96 11.26 -2.53 13.11
N TYR A 97 10.64 -2.95 12.01
CA TYR A 97 10.97 -4.22 11.35
C TYR A 97 12.06 -4.03 10.29
N SER A 98 12.86 -5.07 10.07
CA SER A 98 14.12 -4.95 9.32
C SER A 98 13.94 -4.48 7.87
N GLU A 99 12.83 -4.80 7.22
CA GLU A 99 12.55 -4.39 5.83
C GLU A 99 11.44 -3.34 5.74
N THR A 100 11.09 -2.67 6.85
CA THR A 100 10.17 -1.52 6.85
C THR A 100 10.88 -0.21 7.15
N VAL A 101 12.04 -0.25 7.83
CA VAL A 101 12.86 0.92 8.16
C VAL A 101 13.48 1.53 6.91
N ARG A 102 13.22 2.81 6.67
CA ARG A 102 13.65 3.57 5.49
C ARG A 102 13.90 5.03 5.82
N GLY A 103 14.47 5.77 4.86
CA GLY A 103 14.53 7.23 4.92
C GLY A 103 13.15 7.90 4.77
N THR A 104 13.11 9.22 4.82
CA THR A 104 11.89 10.03 4.62
C THR A 104 11.98 10.86 3.34
N GLY A 105 10.82 11.21 2.77
CA GLY A 105 10.68 11.92 1.49
C GLY A 105 11.52 11.27 0.38
N CYS A 106 12.41 12.02 -0.25
CA CYS A 106 13.26 11.51 -1.34
C CYS A 106 14.11 10.31 -0.91
N ALA A 107 14.59 10.30 0.33
CA ALA A 107 15.42 9.24 0.86
C ALA A 107 14.66 7.94 1.12
N ALA A 108 13.32 7.97 1.17
CA ALA A 108 12.51 6.75 1.34
C ALA A 108 12.64 5.79 0.15
N CYS A 109 12.91 6.33 -1.04
CA CYS A 109 13.04 5.55 -2.27
C CYS A 109 14.49 5.51 -2.79
N HIS A 110 15.22 6.62 -2.65
CA HIS A 110 16.51 6.80 -3.31
C HIS A 110 17.72 6.43 -2.44
N LEU A 111 17.60 6.38 -1.11
CA LEU A 111 18.68 5.84 -0.28
C LEU A 111 18.43 4.36 -0.04
N ALA A 112 19.45 3.54 -0.23
CA ALA A 112 19.32 2.10 -0.07
C ALA A 112 19.29 1.73 1.43
N TYR A 113 18.21 1.05 1.83
CA TYR A 113 18.06 0.41 3.13
C TYR A 113 17.95 -1.11 2.97
N ALA A 114 18.51 -1.83 3.95
CA ALA A 114 18.37 -3.27 4.13
C ALA A 114 18.64 -3.64 5.58
N ASN A 115 17.96 -4.66 6.12
CA ASN A 115 18.17 -5.17 7.48
C ASN A 115 18.11 -4.08 8.58
N GLY A 116 17.20 -3.12 8.44
CA GLY A 116 16.99 -2.03 9.39
C GLY A 116 18.01 -0.90 9.31
N LYS A 117 18.91 -0.91 8.32
CA LYS A 117 20.04 0.03 8.23
C LYS A 117 20.18 0.60 6.82
N MET A 118 20.61 1.86 6.76
CA MET A 118 21.05 2.47 5.50
C MET A 118 22.36 1.80 5.07
N SER A 119 22.42 1.32 3.83
CA SER A 119 23.63 0.71 3.28
C SER A 119 24.55 1.73 2.60
N SER A 120 24.01 2.86 2.14
CA SER A 120 24.76 3.91 1.47
C SER A 120 24.09 5.28 1.58
N HIS A 121 24.90 6.34 1.66
CA HIS A 121 24.45 7.73 1.58
C HIS A 121 24.26 8.21 0.12
N ALA A 122 24.60 7.39 -0.87
CA ALA A 122 24.41 7.73 -2.27
C ALA A 122 22.96 7.54 -2.71
N PHE A 123 22.38 8.58 -3.32
CA PHE A 123 21.04 8.52 -3.91
C PHE A 123 21.08 7.69 -5.20
N SER A 124 20.37 6.57 -5.22
CA SER A 124 20.19 5.73 -6.40
C SER A 124 19.25 6.41 -7.39
N ARG A 125 19.67 6.52 -8.65
CA ARG A 125 18.81 6.96 -9.76
C ARG A 125 17.66 5.99 -10.01
N SER A 126 17.91 4.70 -9.84
CA SER A 126 16.96 3.61 -10.12
C SER A 126 16.79 2.77 -8.86
N PRO A 127 15.76 3.03 -8.05
CA PRO A 127 15.47 2.23 -6.86
C PRO A 127 15.24 0.76 -7.21
N ALA A 128 15.77 -0.14 -6.39
CA ALA A 128 15.42 -1.54 -6.44
C ALA A 128 14.04 -1.77 -5.83
N ASP A 129 13.36 -2.86 -6.22
CA ASP A 129 12.04 -3.20 -5.70
C ASP A 129 11.98 -3.32 -4.17
N SER A 130 13.09 -3.71 -3.54
CA SER A 130 13.20 -3.72 -2.08
C SER A 130 12.78 -2.40 -1.47
N GLN A 131 13.17 -1.26 -2.06
CA GLN A 131 12.84 0.07 -1.54
C GLN A 131 11.34 0.35 -1.63
N CYS A 132 10.67 -0.10 -2.69
CA CYS A 132 9.21 -0.03 -2.80
C CYS A 132 8.53 -0.89 -1.71
N LEU A 133 9.06 -2.10 -1.50
CA LEU A 133 8.52 -3.07 -0.55
C LEU A 133 8.67 -2.65 0.92
N HIS A 134 9.44 -1.60 1.23
CA HIS A 134 9.46 -1.03 2.60
C HIS A 134 8.14 -0.36 2.99
N CYS A 135 7.28 -0.02 2.01
CA CYS A 135 5.93 0.49 2.20
C CYS A 135 4.87 -0.46 1.62
N HIS A 136 5.21 -1.10 0.50
CA HIS A 136 4.35 -1.98 -0.28
C HIS A 136 4.40 -3.44 0.22
N TYR A 137 4.20 -3.64 1.52
CA TYR A 137 4.21 -4.94 2.21
C TYR A 137 2.87 -5.26 2.87
N GLY A 138 2.75 -6.45 3.46
CA GLY A 138 1.49 -6.97 3.99
C GLY A 138 0.51 -7.26 2.85
N ASN A 139 -0.79 -7.22 3.11
CA ASN A 139 -1.79 -7.33 2.04
C ASN A 139 -1.99 -6.00 1.30
N PHE A 140 -0.93 -5.49 0.67
CA PHE A 140 -0.93 -4.28 -0.13
C PHE A 140 -0.31 -4.50 -1.51
N VAL A 141 -0.65 -3.63 -2.47
CA VAL A 141 -0.13 -3.73 -3.84
C VAL A 141 1.40 -3.72 -3.82
N GLY A 142 2.02 -4.63 -4.58
CA GLY A 142 3.47 -4.82 -4.64
C GLY A 142 3.94 -6.05 -3.86
N ALA A 143 3.33 -6.34 -2.71
CA ALA A 143 3.55 -7.61 -2.01
C ALA A 143 3.02 -8.78 -2.86
N ASP A 144 1.87 -8.59 -3.48
CA ASP A 144 1.25 -9.53 -4.41
C ASP A 144 2.05 -9.74 -5.69
N TYR A 145 2.74 -8.71 -6.19
CA TYR A 145 3.70 -8.82 -7.29
C TYR A 145 4.79 -9.87 -7.02
N TYR A 146 5.23 -9.94 -5.76
CA TYR A 146 6.18 -10.92 -5.27
C TYR A 146 5.54 -12.21 -4.73
N GLY A 147 4.25 -12.42 -4.94
CA GLY A 147 3.57 -13.63 -4.52
C GLY A 147 3.28 -13.69 -3.01
N ARG A 148 3.28 -12.57 -2.28
CA ARG A 148 3.19 -12.58 -0.81
C ARG A 148 1.77 -12.27 -0.35
N PHE A 149 1.21 -13.16 0.46
CA PHE A 149 -0.04 -12.92 1.18
C PHE A 149 0.23 -13.02 2.68
N GLU A 150 0.03 -11.94 3.42
CA GLU A 150 0.28 -11.86 4.86
C GLU A 150 -0.59 -12.87 5.63
N HIS A 151 0.02 -13.61 6.56
CA HIS A 151 -0.69 -14.54 7.44
C HIS A 151 -1.73 -13.83 8.31
N ASP A 152 -2.71 -14.59 8.78
CA ASP A 152 -3.61 -14.15 9.85
C ASP A 152 -2.84 -13.70 11.10
N PHE A 153 -3.41 -12.78 11.89
CA PHE A 153 -2.70 -12.20 13.03
C PHE A 153 -2.61 -13.13 14.23
N ASN A 154 -3.64 -13.96 14.45
CA ASN A 154 -3.63 -14.89 15.56
C ASN A 154 -2.48 -15.89 15.37
N LEU A 155 -1.65 -16.03 16.38
CA LEU A 155 -0.50 -16.93 16.41
C LEU A 155 -0.85 -18.34 15.92
N GLU A 156 -2.04 -18.87 16.26
CA GLU A 156 -2.47 -20.21 15.88
C GLU A 156 -2.65 -20.39 14.35
N TYR A 157 -2.84 -19.32 13.59
CA TYR A 157 -2.99 -19.41 12.13
C TYR A 157 -1.71 -19.03 11.37
N ARG A 158 -0.56 -18.96 12.07
CA ARG A 158 0.74 -18.56 11.51
C ARG A 158 1.71 -19.75 11.38
N THR A 159 1.24 -20.84 10.78
CA THR A 159 2.04 -22.07 10.56
C THR A 159 3.03 -21.93 9.37
N PRO A 160 4.15 -22.69 9.35
CA PRO A 160 4.59 -23.65 10.37
C PRO A 160 5.08 -22.95 11.65
N TYR A 161 4.68 -23.46 12.82
CA TYR A 161 5.32 -23.06 14.07
C TYR A 161 6.73 -23.65 14.08
N ARG A 162 7.75 -22.81 14.22
CA ARG A 162 9.14 -23.26 14.24
C ARG A 162 9.70 -23.05 15.64
N ALA A 163 10.47 -24.03 16.11
CA ALA A 163 11.06 -24.05 17.44
C ALA A 163 12.15 -22.97 17.63
N GLU A 164 12.74 -22.49 16.54
CA GLU A 164 13.72 -21.41 16.56
C GLU A 164 13.01 -20.04 16.63
N ALA A 165 13.35 -19.26 17.64
CA ALA A 165 12.77 -17.94 17.96
C ALA A 165 13.00 -16.86 16.88
N GLN A 166 13.57 -17.20 15.73
CA GLN A 166 14.14 -16.24 14.79
C GLN A 166 13.81 -16.56 13.34
N GLN A 167 12.53 -16.80 13.05
CA GLN A 167 12.08 -16.36 11.73
C GLN A 167 11.99 -14.84 11.79
N SER A 168 12.87 -14.16 11.04
CA SER A 168 12.71 -12.73 10.88
C SER A 168 11.33 -12.49 10.28
N ARG A 169 10.55 -11.62 10.91
CA ARG A 169 9.34 -11.02 10.33
C ARG A 169 9.78 -9.69 9.74
N PRO A 170 10.45 -9.68 8.57
CA PRO A 170 11.07 -8.47 8.03
C PRO A 170 10.06 -7.35 7.81
N TYR A 171 8.79 -7.72 7.59
CA TYR A 171 7.66 -6.82 7.37
C TYR A 171 6.63 -6.84 8.52
N GLY A 172 7.01 -7.39 9.68
CA GLY A 172 6.19 -7.44 10.89
C GLY A 172 5.26 -8.64 11.05
N VAL A 173 4.74 -9.19 9.96
CA VAL A 173 3.95 -10.43 9.95
C VAL A 173 4.52 -11.36 8.88
N GLU A 174 4.49 -12.67 9.10
CA GLU A 174 4.83 -13.67 8.09
C GLU A 174 3.84 -13.63 6.93
N PHE A 175 4.19 -14.30 5.83
CA PHE A 175 3.35 -14.39 4.65
C PHE A 175 3.41 -15.79 4.04
N HIS A 176 2.29 -16.19 3.43
CA HIS A 176 2.23 -17.28 2.50
C HIS A 176 2.94 -16.87 1.21
N GLN A 177 3.83 -17.73 0.73
CA GLN A 177 4.44 -17.58 -0.59
C GLN A 177 3.55 -18.25 -1.63
N LEU A 178 2.70 -17.44 -2.25
CA LEU A 178 1.85 -17.78 -3.39
C LEU A 178 2.59 -17.57 -4.72
N ALA A 179 1.90 -17.81 -5.82
CA ALA A 179 2.43 -17.59 -7.15
C ALA A 179 2.68 -16.08 -7.40
N PRO A 180 3.92 -15.65 -7.72
CA PRO A 180 4.21 -14.27 -8.06
C PRO A 180 3.71 -13.91 -9.46
N ASP A 181 3.67 -12.61 -9.77
CA ASP A 181 3.30 -12.10 -11.09
C ASP A 181 4.23 -12.63 -12.19
N ILE A 182 3.69 -12.93 -13.37
CA ILE A 182 4.47 -13.40 -14.51
C ILE A 182 5.52 -12.38 -14.96
N HIS A 183 5.26 -11.08 -14.82
CA HIS A 183 6.23 -10.04 -15.15
C HIS A 183 7.41 -10.07 -14.18
N GLN A 184 7.14 -10.26 -12.88
CA GLN A 184 8.15 -10.44 -11.85
C GLN A 184 9.01 -11.68 -12.16
N GLN A 185 8.37 -12.81 -12.48
CA GLN A 185 9.06 -14.04 -12.85
C GLN A 185 9.94 -13.89 -14.10
N LYS A 186 9.58 -12.98 -15.01
CA LYS A 186 10.36 -12.67 -16.21
C LYS A 186 11.50 -11.68 -15.95
N GLY A 187 11.55 -11.07 -14.77
CA GLY A 187 12.60 -10.16 -14.32
C GLY A 187 12.27 -8.68 -14.44
N LEU A 188 10.99 -8.31 -14.62
CA LEU A 188 10.59 -6.91 -14.56
C LEU A 188 10.59 -6.43 -13.11
N ALA A 189 11.21 -5.28 -12.89
CA ALA A 189 11.15 -4.52 -11.65
C ALA A 189 9.88 -3.66 -11.59
N CYS A 190 9.51 -3.19 -10.40
CA CYS A 190 8.45 -2.20 -10.20
C CYS A 190 8.63 -1.01 -11.16
N ILE A 191 9.87 -0.51 -11.28
CA ILE A 191 10.19 0.65 -12.11
C ILE A 191 10.11 0.40 -13.62
N ASP A 192 9.95 -0.86 -14.06
CA ASP A 192 9.75 -1.17 -15.49
C ASP A 192 8.38 -0.71 -15.98
N CYS A 193 7.37 -0.79 -15.10
CA CYS A 193 6.02 -0.26 -15.32
C CYS A 193 5.83 1.12 -14.68
N HIS A 194 6.45 1.35 -13.52
CA HIS A 194 6.36 2.60 -12.77
C HIS A 194 7.60 3.48 -13.02
N SER A 195 7.57 4.24 -14.12
CA SER A 195 8.68 5.04 -14.62
C SER A 195 9.13 6.20 -13.72
N GLY A 196 8.35 6.53 -12.69
CA GLY A 196 8.67 7.56 -11.70
C GLY A 196 7.89 8.85 -11.87
N ALA A 197 7.44 9.19 -13.08
CA ALA A 197 6.62 10.38 -13.30
C ALA A 197 5.24 10.26 -12.60
N GLU A 198 4.66 9.06 -12.64
CA GLU A 198 3.44 8.77 -11.87
C GLU A 198 3.67 8.64 -10.36
N LEU A 199 4.91 8.42 -9.91
CA LEU A 199 5.25 8.26 -8.50
C LEU A 199 5.57 9.60 -7.82
N MET A 200 6.45 10.39 -8.44
CA MET A 200 7.09 11.60 -7.89
C MET A 200 6.63 12.90 -8.59
N GLY A 201 5.74 12.81 -9.58
CA GLY A 201 5.42 13.93 -10.47
C GLY A 201 6.41 14.05 -11.64
N ARG A 202 6.00 14.73 -12.72
CA ARG A 202 6.65 14.68 -14.03
C ARG A 202 7.79 15.69 -14.21
N HIS A 203 9.01 15.21 -14.41
CA HIS A 203 10.14 16.04 -14.87
C HIS A 203 10.10 16.28 -16.39
N GLY A 204 10.17 17.55 -16.84
CA GLY A 204 10.11 17.97 -18.27
C GLY A 204 8.84 18.72 -18.70
N GLY A 205 8.96 19.70 -19.62
CA GLY A 205 7.95 20.73 -19.93
C GLY A 205 6.64 20.29 -20.62
N ASP A 206 6.49 19.02 -21.01
CA ASP A 206 5.30 18.58 -21.76
C ASP A 206 4.17 18.20 -20.80
N ARG A 207 3.14 19.06 -20.72
CA ARG A 207 2.02 19.02 -19.77
C ARG A 207 0.81 18.18 -20.20
N GLU A 208 0.94 17.25 -21.13
CA GLU A 208 -0.22 16.45 -21.58
C GLU A 208 -0.38 15.12 -20.82
N LYS A 209 -1.39 15.12 -19.94
CA LYS A 209 -2.13 13.96 -19.38
C LYS A 209 -1.41 12.61 -19.51
N GLU A 210 -0.58 12.28 -18.51
CA GLU A 210 0.00 10.94 -18.41
C GLU A 210 -1.11 9.89 -18.37
N LYS A 211 -1.14 9.06 -19.41
CA LYS A 211 -2.01 7.88 -19.44
C LYS A 211 -1.42 6.88 -18.46
N LYS A 212 -2.16 6.56 -17.40
CA LYS A 212 -1.84 5.45 -16.49
C LYS A 212 -1.41 4.24 -17.31
N VAL A 213 -0.30 3.59 -16.93
CA VAL A 213 0.11 2.34 -17.55
C VAL A 213 -1.01 1.32 -17.37
N THR A 214 -1.43 0.71 -18.47
CA THR A 214 -2.45 -0.33 -18.50
C THR A 214 -1.90 -1.55 -19.22
N CYS A 215 -2.60 -2.68 -19.14
CA CYS A 215 -2.23 -3.88 -19.91
C CYS A 215 -2.09 -3.57 -21.41
N LEU A 216 -2.99 -2.74 -21.94
CA LEU A 216 -3.02 -2.39 -23.37
C LEU A 216 -1.91 -1.41 -23.77
N THR A 217 -1.25 -0.75 -22.81
CA THR A 217 -0.09 0.10 -23.08
C THR A 217 1.01 -0.70 -23.80
N CYS A 218 1.29 -1.93 -23.35
CA CYS A 218 2.29 -2.79 -23.98
C CYS A 218 1.65 -3.85 -24.89
N HIS A 219 0.65 -4.57 -24.39
CA HIS A 219 0.07 -5.71 -25.12
C HIS A 219 -0.86 -5.29 -26.27
N GLY A 220 -1.41 -4.08 -26.21
CA GLY A 220 -2.28 -3.51 -27.25
C GLY A 220 -1.55 -2.65 -28.28
N TRP A 221 -0.24 -2.43 -28.10
CA TRP A 221 0.56 -1.57 -28.97
C TRP A 221 0.61 -2.09 -30.41
N ARG A 222 0.52 -1.17 -31.38
CA ARG A 222 0.57 -1.47 -32.82
C ARG A 222 1.70 -0.70 -33.50
N LYS A 223 2.28 -1.30 -34.55
CA LYS A 223 3.32 -0.66 -35.37
C LYS A 223 2.85 0.71 -35.86
N GLY A 224 3.72 1.71 -35.74
CA GLY A 224 3.43 3.11 -36.07
C GLY A 224 2.90 3.96 -34.91
N GLN A 225 2.53 3.35 -33.78
CA GLN A 225 2.20 4.11 -32.55
C GLN A 225 3.48 4.56 -31.84
N PRO A 226 3.47 5.70 -31.13
CA PRO A 226 4.59 6.11 -30.29
C PRO A 226 4.90 5.04 -29.24
N LEU A 227 6.19 4.91 -28.90
CA LEU A 227 6.63 4.01 -27.84
C LEU A 227 6.08 4.50 -26.51
N PRO A 228 5.42 3.64 -25.72
CA PRO A 228 4.68 4.12 -24.56
C PRO A 228 5.54 4.35 -23.32
N LEU A 229 6.73 3.73 -23.26
CA LEU A 229 7.70 3.89 -22.18
C LEU A 229 9.11 3.97 -22.76
N SER A 230 10.01 4.67 -22.07
CA SER A 230 11.40 4.90 -22.50
C SER A 230 12.27 3.65 -22.59
N ASN A 231 11.85 2.56 -21.96
CA ASN A 231 12.55 1.27 -21.98
C ASN A 231 11.96 0.27 -22.99
N LEU A 232 11.10 0.74 -23.90
CA LEU A 232 10.52 -0.06 -24.97
C LEU A 232 11.12 0.35 -26.32
N GLN A 233 11.27 -0.62 -27.23
CA GLN A 233 11.72 -0.40 -28.59
C GLN A 233 11.08 -1.41 -29.56
N THR A 234 11.13 -1.12 -30.86
CA THR A 234 10.69 -2.07 -31.89
C THR A 234 11.89 -2.83 -32.45
N GLU A 235 11.85 -4.16 -32.40
CA GLU A 235 12.84 -5.04 -33.03
C GLU A 235 12.10 -6.08 -33.89
N ALA A 236 12.44 -6.20 -35.18
CA ALA A 236 11.81 -7.15 -36.11
C ALA A 236 10.27 -7.14 -36.01
N ASP A 237 9.66 -5.95 -36.08
CA ASP A 237 8.21 -5.71 -35.98
C ASP A 237 7.53 -6.17 -34.68
N ARG A 238 8.31 -6.43 -33.61
CA ARG A 238 7.82 -6.73 -32.27
C ARG A 238 8.23 -5.66 -31.28
N LEU A 239 7.37 -5.42 -30.30
CA LEU A 239 7.69 -4.55 -29.17
C LEU A 239 8.57 -5.34 -28.19
N VAL A 240 9.72 -4.77 -27.83
CA VAL A 240 10.71 -5.36 -26.93
C VAL A 240 10.94 -4.40 -25.77
N LEU A 241 10.81 -4.91 -24.55
CA LEU A 241 11.13 -4.20 -23.30
C LEU A 241 12.54 -4.54 -22.85
N THR A 242 13.32 -3.54 -22.47
CA THR A 242 14.61 -3.71 -21.79
C THR A 242 14.42 -3.39 -20.31
N THR A 243 14.61 -4.37 -19.43
CA THR A 243 14.41 -4.17 -17.98
C THR A 243 15.40 -3.13 -17.45
N ARG A 244 14.95 -2.18 -16.62
CA ARG A 244 15.76 -1.05 -16.14
C ARG A 244 16.85 -1.45 -15.14
N LEU A 245 16.66 -2.52 -14.37
CA LEU A 245 17.66 -2.96 -13.39
C LEU A 245 18.69 -3.94 -13.95
N THR A 246 18.31 -4.81 -14.88
CA THR A 246 19.19 -5.91 -15.35
C THR A 246 19.59 -5.80 -16.83
N GLY A 247 18.97 -4.92 -17.61
CA GLY A 247 19.19 -4.81 -19.06
C GLY A 247 18.65 -5.98 -19.88
N LYS A 248 17.93 -6.94 -19.27
CA LYS A 248 17.33 -8.07 -19.97
C LYS A 248 16.29 -7.61 -21.00
N LYS A 249 16.39 -8.13 -22.23
CA LYS A 249 15.41 -7.89 -23.29
C LYS A 249 14.27 -8.91 -23.24
N LEU A 250 13.04 -8.43 -23.34
CA LEU A 250 11.81 -9.23 -23.25
C LEU A 250 10.86 -8.85 -24.38
N VAL A 251 10.50 -9.83 -25.21
CA VAL A 251 9.49 -9.63 -26.25
C VAL A 251 8.11 -9.52 -25.61
N VAL A 252 7.38 -8.44 -25.88
CA VAL A 252 6.03 -8.24 -25.37
C VAL A 252 5.05 -9.11 -26.16
N PRO A 253 4.32 -10.04 -25.51
CA PRO A 253 3.37 -10.90 -26.19
C PRO A 253 2.11 -10.13 -26.62
N ARG A 254 1.53 -10.51 -27.76
CA ARG A 254 0.25 -9.97 -28.25
C ARG A 254 -0.93 -10.83 -27.76
N PRO A 255 -2.09 -10.23 -27.45
CA PRO A 255 -3.28 -10.94 -27.02
C PRO A 255 -3.97 -11.61 -28.23
N VAL A 256 -3.50 -12.80 -28.62
CA VAL A 256 -3.98 -13.51 -29.83
C VAL A 256 -5.19 -14.42 -29.60
N HIS A 257 -5.45 -14.83 -28.36
CA HIS A 257 -6.56 -15.74 -28.06
C HIS A 257 -7.93 -15.08 -28.36
N PRO A 258 -8.91 -15.77 -29.00
CA PRO A 258 -10.21 -15.19 -29.38
C PRO A 258 -11.00 -14.57 -28.22
N ALA A 259 -10.80 -15.08 -27.00
CA ALA A 259 -11.42 -14.54 -25.78
C ALA A 259 -11.16 -13.04 -25.57
N HIS A 260 -10.00 -12.52 -26.02
CA HIS A 260 -9.71 -11.09 -25.89
C HIS A 260 -10.69 -10.24 -26.70
N ARG A 261 -11.11 -10.68 -27.89
CA ARG A 261 -12.13 -10.01 -28.69
C ARG A 261 -13.53 -10.25 -28.13
N GLN A 262 -13.81 -11.48 -27.73
CA GLN A 262 -15.13 -11.87 -27.20
C GLN A 262 -15.51 -11.11 -25.92
N TYR A 263 -14.54 -10.87 -25.03
CA TYR A 263 -14.79 -10.29 -23.71
C TYR A 263 -14.19 -8.90 -23.50
N GLU A 264 -13.66 -8.27 -24.56
CA GLU A 264 -13.03 -6.93 -24.52
C GLU A 264 -13.91 -5.91 -23.79
N LYS A 265 -15.21 -5.89 -24.12
CA LYS A 265 -16.20 -4.96 -23.56
C LYS A 265 -16.87 -5.49 -22.28
N LYS A 266 -16.58 -6.73 -21.86
CA LYS A 266 -17.24 -7.37 -20.72
C LYS A 266 -16.39 -7.39 -19.46
N ALA A 267 -15.08 -7.61 -19.57
CA ALA A 267 -14.23 -7.83 -18.40
C ALA A 267 -12.86 -7.14 -18.56
N HIS A 268 -12.36 -6.59 -17.46
CA HIS A 268 -10.96 -6.17 -17.35
C HIS A 268 -10.04 -7.39 -17.41
N CYS A 269 -8.81 -7.23 -17.93
CA CYS A 269 -7.89 -8.36 -18.14
C CYS A 269 -7.61 -9.15 -16.86
N THR A 270 -7.53 -8.47 -15.71
CA THR A 270 -7.24 -9.10 -14.41
C THR A 270 -8.32 -10.11 -13.98
N VAL A 271 -9.57 -9.96 -14.41
CA VAL A 271 -10.65 -10.93 -14.11
C VAL A 271 -10.23 -12.34 -14.53
N CYS A 272 -9.67 -12.47 -15.74
CA CYS A 272 -9.23 -13.76 -16.27
C CYS A 272 -7.78 -14.10 -15.87
N HIS A 273 -6.92 -13.09 -15.71
CA HIS A 273 -5.47 -13.30 -15.64
C HIS A 273 -4.87 -13.28 -14.22
N SER A 274 -5.50 -12.65 -13.23
CA SER A 274 -4.98 -12.63 -11.87
C SER A 274 -4.99 -14.03 -11.27
N GLN A 275 -3.88 -14.57 -10.81
CA GLN A 275 -3.86 -15.92 -10.23
C GLN A 275 -4.65 -15.98 -8.90
N TRP A 276 -4.58 -14.92 -8.10
CA TRP A 276 -5.27 -14.76 -6.82
C TRP A 276 -5.47 -13.25 -6.54
N SER A 277 -6.15 -12.87 -5.47
CA SER A 277 -6.27 -11.46 -5.05
C SER A 277 -6.55 -11.39 -3.56
N PHE A 278 -6.06 -10.35 -2.88
CA PHE A 278 -6.40 -10.12 -1.49
C PHE A 278 -7.93 -10.03 -1.27
N ASN A 279 -8.44 -10.72 -0.26
CA ASN A 279 -9.80 -10.61 0.23
C ASN A 279 -9.78 -10.56 1.76
N ASP A 280 -9.58 -9.35 2.29
CA ASP A 280 -9.46 -9.05 3.73
C ASP A 280 -10.78 -8.47 4.27
N GLN A 281 -11.72 -9.31 4.67
CA GLN A 281 -13.07 -8.90 5.08
C GLN A 281 -13.13 -8.50 6.55
N GLY A 282 -13.97 -7.52 6.86
CA GLY A 282 -14.26 -7.06 8.22
C GLY A 282 -13.01 -6.63 8.97
N ALA A 283 -12.37 -5.53 8.57
CA ALA A 283 -11.22 -5.00 9.29
C ALA A 283 -11.66 -4.25 10.55
N HIS A 284 -11.58 -4.94 11.68
CA HIS A 284 -11.94 -4.42 13.00
C HIS A 284 -10.79 -3.62 13.60
N LEU A 285 -11.05 -2.38 14.02
CA LEU A 285 -10.07 -1.43 14.54
C LEU A 285 -10.55 -0.88 15.87
N LEU A 286 -9.81 -1.17 16.93
CA LEU A 286 -10.16 -0.77 18.30
C LEU A 286 -9.14 0.24 18.84
N ARG A 287 -9.61 1.44 19.20
CA ARG A 287 -8.83 2.39 19.99
C ARG A 287 -9.04 2.15 21.48
N THR A 288 -7.98 1.91 22.25
CA THR A 288 -8.08 1.70 23.71
C THR A 288 -6.87 2.25 24.46
N GLU A 289 -7.09 2.78 25.65
CA GLU A 289 -6.05 3.16 26.62
C GLU A 289 -5.78 2.05 27.66
N GLN A 290 -6.57 0.99 27.66
CA GLN A 290 -6.50 -0.13 28.61
C GLN A 290 -6.67 -1.45 27.84
N PRO A 291 -5.69 -1.86 27.01
CA PRO A 291 -5.73 -3.16 26.35
C PRO A 291 -5.81 -4.28 27.39
N ASP A 292 -6.56 -5.33 27.09
CA ASP A 292 -6.54 -6.57 27.87
C ASP A 292 -5.38 -7.43 27.38
N ASP A 293 -4.23 -7.33 28.05
CA ASP A 293 -2.99 -7.97 27.60
C ASP A 293 -3.15 -9.49 27.40
N ALA A 294 -3.92 -10.15 28.27
CA ALA A 294 -4.17 -11.59 28.17
C ALA A 294 -5.02 -11.93 26.93
N ALA A 295 -6.06 -11.14 26.65
CA ALA A 295 -6.89 -11.32 25.46
C ALA A 295 -6.12 -11.03 24.16
N TRP A 296 -5.18 -10.09 24.19
CA TRP A 296 -4.43 -9.65 23.01
C TRP A 296 -3.07 -10.34 22.84
N ALA A 297 -2.61 -11.16 23.79
CA ALA A 297 -1.31 -11.84 23.73
C ALA A 297 -1.13 -12.66 22.43
N ARG A 298 -2.18 -13.34 21.97
CA ARG A 298 -2.14 -14.14 20.72
C ARG A 298 -2.29 -13.29 19.44
N LEU A 299 -2.59 -12.01 19.58
CA LEU A 299 -2.81 -11.02 18.51
C LEU A 299 -1.82 -9.84 18.59
N ALA A 300 -0.76 -9.97 19.40
CA ALA A 300 0.24 -8.92 19.59
C ALA A 300 0.93 -8.54 18.27
N VAL A 301 1.09 -9.52 17.38
CA VAL A 301 1.64 -9.34 16.03
C VAL A 301 0.53 -8.96 15.07
N GLN A 302 0.49 -7.67 14.71
CA GLN A 302 -0.57 -7.10 13.87
C GLN A 302 -0.04 -5.97 12.97
N GLY A 303 1.20 -6.14 12.51
CA GLY A 303 1.84 -5.27 11.52
C GLY A 303 2.21 -3.87 12.03
N SER A 304 2.31 -3.65 13.34
CA SER A 304 2.82 -2.40 13.94
C SER A 304 3.76 -2.73 15.10
N SER A 305 5.03 -2.35 14.98
CA SER A 305 6.05 -2.69 15.99
C SER A 305 5.81 -1.99 17.33
N GLU A 306 5.23 -0.78 17.30
CA GLU A 306 4.86 -0.04 18.52
C GLU A 306 3.74 -0.75 19.29
N VAL A 307 2.74 -1.29 18.59
CA VAL A 307 1.64 -2.04 19.21
C VAL A 307 2.16 -3.36 19.75
N GLU A 308 2.94 -4.08 18.95
CA GLU A 308 3.54 -5.35 19.37
C GLU A 308 4.41 -5.19 20.62
N ALA A 309 5.29 -4.19 20.65
CA ALA A 309 6.17 -3.94 21.79
C ALA A 309 5.36 -3.66 23.07
N GLN A 310 4.26 -2.91 22.98
CA GLN A 310 3.48 -2.53 24.15
C GLN A 310 2.53 -3.61 24.64
N LEU A 311 2.03 -4.48 23.76
CA LEU A 311 1.26 -5.65 24.19
C LEU A 311 2.17 -6.71 24.83
N ASN A 312 3.42 -6.84 24.35
CA ASN A 312 4.40 -7.77 24.93
C ASN A 312 5.08 -7.21 26.19
N THR A 313 5.23 -5.89 26.28
CA THR A 313 5.89 -5.20 27.39
C THR A 313 5.17 -3.87 27.63
N PRO A 314 4.08 -3.88 28.42
CA PRO A 314 3.31 -2.68 28.72
C PRO A 314 4.18 -1.59 29.35
N ALA A 315 4.03 -0.35 28.86
CA ALA A 315 4.77 0.79 29.39
C ALA A 315 4.20 1.24 30.75
N PRO A 316 5.04 1.67 31.71
CA PRO A 316 4.58 2.13 33.03
C PRO A 316 3.60 3.31 32.96
N ASP A 317 3.81 4.21 32.00
CA ASP A 317 3.00 5.43 31.81
C ASP A 317 1.72 5.18 30.99
N GLY A 318 1.40 3.90 30.74
CA GLY A 318 0.29 3.45 29.91
C GLY A 318 0.61 3.40 28.41
N PRO A 319 -0.32 2.87 27.60
CA PRO A 319 -0.09 2.72 26.17
C PRO A 319 -0.02 4.06 25.44
N SER A 320 0.93 4.17 24.51
CA SER A 320 1.08 5.31 23.60
C SER A 320 1.47 4.88 22.19
N GLN A 321 0.84 5.45 21.19
CA GLN A 321 1.19 5.26 19.79
C GLN A 321 1.47 6.61 19.14
N ARG A 322 2.56 6.71 18.37
CA ARG A 322 2.98 7.97 17.76
C ARG A 322 2.15 8.34 16.54
N ASP A 323 1.91 9.64 16.38
CA ASP A 323 1.48 10.26 15.13
C ASP A 323 2.57 10.07 14.06
N LYS A 324 2.23 9.45 12.93
CA LYS A 324 3.18 9.10 11.85
C LYS A 324 3.53 10.26 10.93
N ILE A 325 2.93 11.43 11.14
CA ILE A 325 3.22 12.68 10.44
C ILE A 325 4.16 13.54 11.28
N THR A 326 3.84 13.75 12.56
CA THR A 326 4.59 14.67 13.43
C THR A 326 5.60 13.97 14.34
N GLY A 327 5.44 12.67 14.59
CA GLY A 327 6.21 11.92 15.57
C GLY A 327 5.76 12.11 17.02
N ALA A 328 4.77 12.97 17.28
CA ALA A 328 4.28 13.24 18.63
C ALA A 328 3.62 12.00 19.25
N PRO A 329 3.82 11.73 20.55
CA PRO A 329 3.15 10.63 21.23
C PRO A 329 1.64 10.91 21.36
N GLY A 330 0.81 9.91 21.07
CA GLY A 330 -0.63 9.92 21.33
C GLY A 330 -1.01 8.84 22.34
N ARG A 331 -2.00 9.10 23.20
CA ARG A 331 -2.47 8.14 24.20
C ARG A 331 -3.24 6.98 23.57
N GLY A 332 -3.07 5.78 24.14
CA GLY A 332 -3.72 4.56 23.72
C GLY A 332 -3.14 3.91 22.48
N LEU A 333 -3.56 2.67 22.23
CA LEU A 333 -3.23 1.89 21.03
C LEU A 333 -4.41 1.83 20.09
N TRP A 334 -4.12 1.74 18.81
CA TRP A 334 -5.02 1.14 17.85
C TRP A 334 -4.70 -0.34 17.69
N LEU A 335 -5.65 -1.21 18.00
CA LEU A 335 -5.58 -2.65 17.81
C LEU A 335 -6.37 -3.04 16.54
N LYS A 336 -6.02 -4.16 15.91
CA LYS A 336 -6.64 -4.60 14.66
C LYS A 336 -6.86 -6.10 14.62
N GLY A 337 -8.00 -6.47 14.06
CA GLY A 337 -8.34 -7.84 13.67
C GLY A 337 -9.02 -7.86 12.30
N TYR A 338 -9.34 -9.07 11.85
CA TYR A 338 -10.08 -9.33 10.63
C TYR A 338 -11.12 -10.42 10.90
N GLU A 339 -12.26 -10.36 10.21
CA GLU A 339 -13.25 -11.45 10.23
C GLU A 339 -12.77 -12.63 9.39
N LEU A 340 -12.31 -12.35 8.17
CA LEU A 340 -11.87 -13.37 7.22
C LEU A 340 -10.81 -12.83 6.28
N ARG A 341 -9.75 -13.60 6.07
CA ARG A 341 -8.71 -13.29 5.09
C ARG A 341 -8.49 -14.46 4.16
N ARG A 342 -8.68 -14.26 2.86
CA ARG A 342 -8.56 -15.29 1.82
C ARG A 342 -7.93 -14.71 0.55
N TRP A 343 -7.52 -15.57 -0.38
CA TRP A 343 -6.89 -15.15 -1.66
C TRP A 343 -7.41 -15.88 -2.89
N GLU A 344 -8.04 -17.04 -2.69
CA GLU A 344 -8.35 -18.04 -3.70
C GLU A 344 -9.49 -17.58 -4.62
N ARG A 345 -10.40 -16.75 -4.08
CA ARG A 345 -11.60 -16.27 -4.77
C ARG A 345 -11.59 -14.74 -4.84
N PRO A 346 -11.04 -14.15 -5.92
CA PRO A 346 -11.18 -12.73 -6.17
C PRO A 346 -12.66 -12.32 -6.16
N LEU A 347 -12.95 -11.18 -5.55
CA LEU A 347 -14.29 -10.58 -5.61
C LEU A 347 -14.45 -9.86 -6.93
N ILE A 348 -15.52 -10.12 -7.66
CA ILE A 348 -15.73 -9.67 -9.03
C ILE A 348 -17.09 -9.00 -9.13
N GLY A 349 -17.09 -7.78 -9.63
CA GLY A 349 -18.29 -6.96 -9.79
C GLY A 349 -18.18 -6.00 -10.97
N PRO A 350 -19.28 -5.33 -11.34
CA PRO A 350 -19.25 -4.26 -12.33
C PRO A 350 -18.47 -3.05 -11.79
N GLY A 351 -17.45 -2.61 -12.52
CA GLY A 351 -16.71 -1.39 -12.24
C GLY A 351 -17.34 -0.14 -12.87
N PRO A 352 -16.74 1.04 -12.66
CA PRO A 352 -17.26 2.31 -13.17
C PRO A 352 -17.35 2.41 -14.70
N ASP A 353 -16.59 1.59 -15.43
CA ASP A 353 -16.61 1.52 -16.89
C ASP A 353 -17.63 0.49 -17.44
N GLY A 354 -18.47 -0.08 -16.56
CA GLY A 354 -19.46 -1.10 -16.90
C GLY A 354 -18.89 -2.49 -17.17
N ARG A 355 -17.56 -2.66 -17.11
CA ARG A 355 -16.90 -3.97 -17.25
C ARG A 355 -16.79 -4.65 -15.90
N LEU A 356 -16.55 -5.96 -15.90
CA LEU A 356 -16.20 -6.69 -14.70
C LEU A 356 -14.78 -6.33 -14.26
N HIS A 357 -14.61 -6.03 -12.97
CA HIS A 357 -13.33 -5.77 -12.31
C HIS A 357 -13.19 -6.66 -11.08
N ILE A 358 -11.96 -6.86 -10.63
CA ILE A 358 -11.69 -7.42 -9.30
C ILE A 358 -11.83 -6.29 -8.28
N PHE A 359 -12.38 -6.60 -7.12
CA PHE A 359 -12.60 -5.68 -6.00
C PHE A 359 -11.86 -6.17 -4.77
N ARG A 360 -11.56 -5.24 -3.88
CA ARG A 360 -11.09 -5.50 -2.52
C ARG A 360 -11.99 -4.80 -1.50
N PRO A 361 -12.26 -5.43 -0.34
CA PRO A 361 -12.96 -4.82 0.80
C PRO A 361 -12.08 -3.80 1.55
N ILE A 362 -11.44 -2.86 0.84
CA ILE A 362 -10.47 -1.91 1.43
C ILE A 362 -11.11 -1.00 2.48
N LEU A 363 -12.38 -0.65 2.26
CA LEU A 363 -13.16 0.23 3.14
C LEU A 363 -14.13 -0.56 4.02
N ASP A 364 -14.00 -1.89 4.12
CA ASP A 364 -14.73 -2.72 5.08
C ASP A 364 -14.12 -2.56 6.48
N LEU A 365 -14.15 -1.31 6.98
CA LEU A 365 -13.58 -0.88 8.24
C LEU A 365 -14.68 -0.80 9.30
N HIS A 366 -14.37 -1.32 10.48
CA HIS A 366 -15.26 -1.31 11.65
C HIS A 366 -14.51 -0.71 12.83
N LEU A 367 -14.97 0.45 13.31
CA LEU A 367 -14.23 1.25 14.27
C LEU A 367 -14.90 1.22 15.64
N SER A 368 -14.14 0.88 16.67
CA SER A 368 -14.57 0.92 18.06
C SER A 368 -13.60 1.72 18.91
N MET A 369 -14.09 2.29 20.01
CA MET A 369 -13.27 3.03 20.97
C MET A 369 -13.73 2.77 22.39
N LEU A 370 -12.77 2.43 23.25
CA LEU A 370 -12.96 2.41 24.69
C LEU A 370 -12.35 3.69 25.30
N GLY A 371 -13.12 4.32 26.17
CA GLY A 371 -12.69 5.41 27.04
C GLY A 371 -12.10 4.90 28.36
N PRO A 372 -11.95 5.80 29.35
CA PRO A 372 -11.64 5.44 30.72
C PRO A 372 -12.60 4.38 31.26
N ASP A 373 -12.09 3.54 32.17
CA ASP A 373 -12.82 2.44 32.82
C ASP A 373 -13.50 1.47 31.86
N LYS A 374 -12.92 1.29 30.66
CA LYS A 374 -13.44 0.43 29.58
C LYS A 374 -14.86 0.83 29.10
N LYS A 375 -15.28 2.08 29.31
CA LYS A 375 -16.54 2.59 28.78
C LYS A 375 -16.51 2.60 27.25
N VAL A 376 -17.51 1.97 26.61
CA VAL A 376 -17.67 2.01 25.16
C VAL A 376 -18.11 3.42 24.72
N ILE A 377 -17.30 4.07 23.88
CA ILE A 377 -17.60 5.39 23.29
C ILE A 377 -18.13 5.21 21.87
N PHE A 378 -17.46 4.37 21.09
CA PHE A 378 -17.89 3.96 19.75
C PHE A 378 -17.92 2.44 19.71
N ASP A 379 -19.03 1.90 19.22
CA ASP A 379 -19.25 0.46 19.08
C ASP A 379 -19.48 0.14 17.61
N ASN A 380 -18.54 -0.60 17.01
CA ASN A 380 -18.64 -1.16 15.67
C ASN A 380 -19.15 -0.17 14.60
N VAL A 381 -18.59 1.04 14.58
CA VAL A 381 -18.93 2.05 13.58
C VAL A 381 -18.40 1.61 12.22
N GLY A 382 -19.28 1.08 11.38
CA GLY A 382 -18.98 0.55 10.06
C GLY A 382 -19.31 1.51 8.91
N VAL A 383 -18.85 1.16 7.72
CA VAL A 383 -19.15 1.89 6.47
C VAL A 383 -20.50 1.46 5.90
N GLU A 384 -21.40 2.43 5.71
CA GLU A 384 -22.72 2.23 5.10
C GLU A 384 -22.97 3.19 3.92
N PRO A 385 -23.64 2.72 2.84
CA PRO A 385 -24.09 1.36 2.59
C PRO A 385 -22.93 0.39 2.32
N ALA A 386 -23.12 -0.89 2.63
CA ALA A 386 -22.10 -1.95 2.49
C ALA A 386 -21.36 -1.99 1.14
N ARG A 387 -21.98 -1.56 0.03
CA ARG A 387 -21.30 -1.46 -1.27
C ARG A 387 -20.09 -0.51 -1.27
N GLN A 388 -20.08 0.51 -0.42
CA GLN A 388 -18.97 1.48 -0.32
C GLN A 388 -17.72 0.87 0.31
N ARG A 389 -17.84 -0.31 0.94
CA ARG A 389 -16.73 -1.06 1.53
C ARG A 389 -15.76 -1.60 0.48
N TYR A 390 -16.23 -1.78 -0.76
CA TYR A 390 -15.48 -2.44 -1.83
C TYR A 390 -14.99 -1.44 -2.87
N LEU A 391 -13.69 -1.48 -3.17
CA LEU A 391 -13.07 -0.65 -4.20
C LEU A 391 -12.51 -1.53 -5.34
N PRO A 392 -12.61 -1.07 -6.60
CA PRO A 392 -11.93 -1.73 -7.72
C PRO A 392 -10.44 -1.85 -7.45
N TYR A 393 -9.87 -3.00 -7.79
CA TYR A 393 -8.48 -3.34 -7.57
C TYR A 393 -7.88 -3.99 -8.82
N THR A 394 -6.60 -3.68 -9.07
CA THR A 394 -5.79 -4.32 -10.11
C THR A 394 -4.76 -5.20 -9.41
N PRO A 395 -5.02 -6.51 -9.24
CA PRO A 395 -4.04 -7.41 -8.63
C PRO A 395 -2.78 -7.48 -9.48
N HIS A 396 -1.63 -7.37 -8.82
CA HIS A 396 -0.32 -7.59 -9.44
C HIS A 396 0.05 -9.07 -9.30
N THR A 397 -0.84 -9.94 -9.75
CA THR A 397 -0.67 -11.40 -9.68
C THR A 397 -0.97 -12.00 -11.05
N VAL A 398 -0.68 -11.26 -12.12
CA VAL A 398 -1.04 -11.62 -13.48
C VAL A 398 -0.29 -12.90 -13.87
N GLY A 399 -1.00 -13.83 -14.48
CA GLY A 399 -0.45 -15.06 -15.03
C GLY A 399 -1.21 -15.49 -16.29
N LYS A 400 -0.95 -16.72 -16.74
CA LYS A 400 -1.79 -17.32 -17.77
C LYS A 400 -3.21 -17.48 -17.22
N ALA A 401 -4.22 -17.12 -18.02
CA ALA A 401 -5.60 -17.37 -17.63
C ALA A 401 -5.80 -18.87 -17.42
N GLY A 402 -6.44 -19.25 -16.30
CA GLY A 402 -6.72 -20.66 -15.98
C GLY A 402 -7.72 -21.28 -16.95
N ALA A 403 -7.78 -22.61 -17.02
CA ALA A 403 -8.72 -23.33 -17.89
C ALA A 403 -10.19 -22.93 -17.65
N PHE A 404 -10.52 -22.56 -16.42
CA PHE A 404 -11.85 -22.16 -15.97
C PHE A 404 -12.06 -20.64 -15.90
N PHE A 405 -11.27 -19.84 -16.64
CA PHE A 405 -11.38 -18.37 -16.60
C PHE A 405 -12.80 -17.84 -16.88
N ARG A 406 -13.63 -18.62 -17.60
CA ARG A 406 -15.02 -18.25 -17.90
C ARG A 406 -15.90 -18.20 -16.66
N GLU A 407 -15.62 -18.99 -15.63
CA GLU A 407 -16.35 -18.97 -14.36
C GLU A 407 -16.18 -17.62 -13.65
N ARG A 408 -15.02 -16.98 -13.82
CA ARG A 408 -14.74 -15.64 -13.29
C ARG A 408 -15.48 -14.52 -14.02
N LEU A 409 -16.18 -14.81 -15.11
CA LEU A 409 -17.05 -13.84 -15.79
C LEU A 409 -18.44 -13.74 -15.15
N GLN A 410 -18.67 -14.47 -14.05
CA GLN A 410 -19.85 -14.34 -13.19
C GLN A 410 -19.48 -13.47 -11.98
N PRO A 411 -20.19 -12.35 -11.73
CA PRO A 411 -19.99 -11.56 -10.53
C PRO A 411 -20.25 -12.39 -9.26
N ASN A 412 -19.43 -12.17 -8.24
CA ASN A 412 -19.56 -12.76 -6.91
C ASN A 412 -19.31 -11.73 -5.79
N LEU A 413 -19.21 -10.44 -6.14
CA LEU A 413 -19.15 -9.35 -5.17
C LEU A 413 -20.43 -9.38 -4.31
N PRO A 414 -20.34 -9.32 -2.98
CA PRO A 414 -21.51 -9.37 -2.11
C PRO A 414 -22.53 -8.30 -2.51
N PRO A 415 -23.81 -8.68 -2.76
CA PRO A 415 -24.85 -7.71 -3.05
C PRO A 415 -25.15 -6.86 -1.80
N GLU A 416 -25.81 -5.71 -1.98
CA GLU A 416 -26.47 -5.05 -0.85
C GLU A 416 -27.53 -6.02 -0.29
N THR A 417 -27.25 -6.69 0.82
CA THR A 417 -28.31 -7.21 1.67
C THR A 417 -28.98 -5.99 2.29
N LYS A 418 -30.13 -5.58 1.74
CA LYS A 418 -31.03 -4.71 2.50
C LYS A 418 -31.37 -5.43 3.81
N PRO A 419 -31.36 -4.71 4.95
CA PRO A 419 -31.79 -5.29 6.22
C PRO A 419 -33.19 -5.89 6.14
#